data_AF-A0A4Y1ZQB7-F1
#
_entry.id   AF-A0A4Y1ZQB7-F1
#
_cell.length_a   1.000
_cell.length_b   1.000
_cell.length_c   1.000
_cell.angle_alpha   90.00
_cell.angle_beta   90.00
_cell.angle_gamma   90.00
#
_symmetry.space_group_name_H-M   'P 1'
#
loop_
_entity.id
_entity.type
_entity.pdbx_description
1 polymer ?
#
loop_
_entity_poly.entity_id
_entity_poly.type
_entity_poly.pdbx_seq_one_letter_code
_entity_poly.pdbx_strand_id
1 'polypeptide(L)'
;MDERTSDFYLTLPSNANMDYFPKNTQSFYRTKLSHPLILFGEWEVALSEICIPRNWFNIGDHNNSYSILLNEERRISKEDQHLEIKFRYETNEDPESFFRTLNNQIATYVGDCVKFSFKANSDEVELSMEDYFEIHLEQSKASKFLYILNLADVDTVINTSKIFKFRPSLQFPVDLSFTIFNKNPSSVLEHSISVVSHLNDSAIPKTPRELFEAFKENIELLSLGHLIQFIYNDITSEVDIHLAKNIEIHFMRTLGESLLEKLNLVNDTIVKGISRFQVNRAHPINKDDHFKIIVKEYFKRVEVFKQTHDLFLNVGMYKTEEELFKAFQFITLKQLPNSHIAIEVPHHVE
;
A
#
# COMPACT_ATOMS: atom_id res chain seq x y z
N MET A 1 73.75 40.23 -25.75
CA MET A 1 72.28 40.41 -25.74
C MET A 1 71.87 40.60 -24.30
N ASP A 2 70.94 41.50 -24.05
CA ASP A 2 70.36 41.71 -22.72
C ASP A 2 69.43 40.52 -22.42
N GLU A 3 69.62 39.82 -21.28
CA GLU A 3 68.71 38.72 -20.86
C GLU A 3 67.25 39.21 -20.72
N ARG A 4 67.04 40.52 -20.63
CA ARG A 4 65.71 41.14 -20.54
C ARG A 4 64.95 41.20 -21.88
N THR A 5 65.54 40.71 -22.97
CA THR A 5 64.92 40.69 -24.31
C THR A 5 64.93 39.30 -24.97
N SER A 6 65.13 38.21 -24.22
CA SER A 6 65.08 36.84 -24.75
C SER A 6 63.65 36.31 -24.88
N ASP A 7 63.38 35.55 -25.93
CA ASP A 7 62.10 34.85 -26.13
C ASP A 7 61.85 33.76 -25.07
N PHE A 8 60.59 33.51 -24.75
CA PHE A 8 60.18 32.49 -23.78
C PHE A 8 58.78 31.95 -24.09
N TYR A 9 58.49 30.76 -23.57
CA TYR A 9 57.17 30.13 -23.66
C TYR A 9 56.41 30.25 -22.34
N LEU A 10 55.09 30.38 -22.45
CA LEU A 10 54.20 30.42 -21.31
C LEU A 10 53.08 29.38 -21.50
N THR A 11 52.91 28.51 -20.51
CA THR A 11 51.79 27.57 -20.48
C THR A 11 50.68 28.14 -19.58
N LEU A 12 49.49 28.31 -20.16
CA LEU A 12 48.34 28.93 -19.50
C LEU A 12 47.19 27.92 -19.37
N PRO A 13 47.16 27.09 -18.31
CA PRO A 13 46.06 26.15 -18.08
C PRO A 13 44.77 26.88 -17.66
N SER A 14 43.65 26.55 -18.33
CA SER A 14 42.36 27.20 -18.10
C SER A 14 41.69 26.85 -16.76
N ASN A 15 42.09 25.73 -16.17
CA ASN A 15 41.60 25.26 -14.87
C ASN A 15 42.53 25.60 -13.69
N ALA A 16 43.59 26.37 -13.91
CA ALA A 16 44.45 26.82 -12.82
C ALA A 16 43.83 27.99 -12.03
N ASN A 17 44.18 28.06 -10.75
CA ASN A 17 43.88 29.18 -9.86
C ASN A 17 42.38 29.49 -9.65
N MET A 18 41.50 28.48 -9.69
CA MET A 18 40.06 28.66 -9.42
C MET A 18 39.78 29.33 -8.06
N ASP A 19 40.64 29.13 -7.06
CA ASP A 19 40.53 29.80 -5.75
C ASP A 19 40.76 31.32 -5.83
N TYR A 20 41.57 31.78 -6.77
CA TYR A 20 41.87 33.21 -6.98
C TYR A 20 40.96 33.83 -8.05
N PHE A 21 40.55 33.04 -9.04
CA PHE A 21 39.72 33.46 -10.16
C PHE A 21 38.52 32.52 -10.33
N PRO A 22 37.54 32.56 -9.42
CA PRO A 22 36.44 31.59 -9.38
C PRO A 22 35.47 31.68 -10.56
N LYS A 23 35.56 32.75 -11.37
CA LYS A 23 34.75 32.95 -12.59
C LYS A 23 35.45 32.48 -13.87
N ASN A 24 36.64 31.88 -13.78
CA ASN A 24 37.30 31.32 -14.95
C ASN A 24 36.42 30.25 -15.59
N THR A 25 36.35 30.26 -16.92
CA THR A 25 35.75 29.20 -17.73
C THR A 25 36.80 28.59 -18.65
N GLN A 26 36.50 27.46 -19.28
CA GLN A 26 37.45 26.80 -20.17
C GLN A 26 37.89 27.68 -21.36
N SER A 27 37.04 28.60 -21.82
CA SER A 27 37.29 29.50 -22.95
C SER A 27 37.60 30.96 -22.55
N PHE A 28 37.48 31.31 -21.28
CA PHE A 28 37.78 32.66 -20.77
C PHE A 28 38.35 32.59 -19.35
N TYR A 29 39.66 32.77 -19.24
CA TYR A 29 40.36 32.56 -17.98
C TYR A 29 41.55 33.50 -17.79
N ARG A 30 41.94 33.64 -16.52
CA ARG A 30 43.18 34.28 -16.09
C ARG A 30 44.00 33.32 -15.24
N THR A 31 45.31 33.28 -15.46
CA THR A 31 46.25 32.44 -14.72
C THR A 31 47.16 33.32 -13.86
N LYS A 32 47.37 32.95 -12.59
CA LYS A 32 48.34 33.61 -11.71
C LYS A 32 49.70 32.97 -11.95
N LEU A 33 50.62 33.73 -12.55
CA LEU A 33 51.99 33.28 -12.77
C LEU A 33 52.75 33.24 -11.45
N SER A 34 53.70 32.30 -11.33
CA SER A 34 54.54 32.15 -10.14
C SER A 34 55.46 33.36 -9.92
N HIS A 35 55.90 33.99 -11.01
CA HIS A 35 56.71 35.20 -11.01
C HIS A 35 56.11 36.25 -11.96
N PRO A 36 56.17 37.55 -11.63
CA PRO A 36 55.73 38.61 -12.53
C PRO A 36 56.55 38.62 -13.81
N LEU A 37 55.88 38.71 -14.97
CA LEU A 37 56.54 38.96 -16.24
C LEU A 37 56.81 40.46 -16.39
N ILE A 38 58.09 40.83 -16.43
CA ILE A 38 58.53 42.21 -16.66
C ILE A 38 59.02 42.30 -18.10
N LEU A 39 58.23 42.93 -18.97
CA LEU A 39 58.51 43.06 -20.40
C LEU A 39 58.98 44.47 -20.71
N PHE A 40 60.12 44.60 -21.39
CA PHE A 40 60.67 45.88 -21.85
C PHE A 40 60.59 45.97 -23.37
N GLY A 41 60.16 47.11 -23.90
CA GLY A 41 60.02 47.34 -25.35
C GLY A 41 58.76 46.71 -25.95
N GLU A 42 58.78 46.54 -27.27
CA GLU A 42 57.68 45.91 -28.03
C GLU A 42 57.86 44.40 -28.10
N TRP A 43 56.77 43.66 -27.87
CA TRP A 43 56.75 42.20 -27.88
C TRP A 43 55.68 41.70 -28.84
N GLU A 44 56.01 40.67 -29.59
CA GLU A 44 55.06 39.89 -30.38
C GLU A 44 54.71 38.61 -29.63
N VAL A 45 53.43 38.24 -29.64
CA VAL A 45 52.94 37.03 -28.99
C VAL A 45 52.29 36.15 -30.04
N ALA A 46 52.71 34.90 -30.10
CA ALA A 46 52.12 33.88 -30.95
C ALA A 46 51.62 32.70 -30.10
N LEU A 47 50.49 32.11 -30.51
CA LEU A 47 50.00 30.87 -29.93
C LEU A 47 50.83 29.71 -30.50
N SER A 48 51.56 29.00 -29.64
CA SER A 48 52.37 27.85 -30.05
C SER A 48 51.56 26.54 -30.11
N GLU A 49 50.70 26.30 -29.12
CA GLU A 49 49.94 25.04 -29.00
C GLU A 49 48.64 25.24 -28.20
N ILE A 50 47.60 24.45 -28.53
CA ILE A 50 46.39 24.28 -27.73
C ILE A 50 46.10 22.79 -27.51
N CYS A 51 45.84 22.39 -26.26
CA CYS A 51 45.51 21.01 -25.90
C CYS A 51 44.09 20.93 -25.30
N ILE A 52 43.24 20.05 -25.85
CA ILE A 52 41.88 19.78 -25.38
C ILE A 52 41.73 18.27 -25.15
N PRO A 53 41.64 17.78 -23.90
CA PRO A 53 41.46 16.36 -23.64
C PRO A 53 40.05 15.92 -24.10
N ARG A 54 39.97 14.89 -24.96
CA ARG A 54 38.71 14.36 -25.52
C ARG A 54 38.18 13.09 -24.85
N ASN A 55 38.90 12.53 -23.88
CA ASN A 55 38.62 11.19 -23.33
C ASN A 55 37.86 11.23 -21.99
N TRP A 56 37.23 12.35 -21.63
CA TRP A 56 36.49 12.48 -20.38
C TRP A 56 34.99 12.40 -20.63
N PHE A 57 34.28 11.62 -19.82
CA PHE A 57 32.83 11.56 -19.87
C PHE A 57 32.29 12.79 -19.14
N ASN A 58 31.78 13.74 -19.91
CA ASN A 58 31.27 15.00 -19.39
C ASN A 58 29.74 14.92 -19.24
N ILE A 59 29.26 14.95 -18.00
CA ILE A 59 27.83 15.05 -17.69
C ILE A 59 27.54 16.50 -17.31
N GLY A 60 26.69 17.16 -18.09
CA GLY A 60 26.20 18.51 -17.85
C GLY A 60 24.74 18.53 -17.41
N ASP A 61 24.23 19.71 -17.06
CA ASP A 61 22.83 19.88 -16.62
C ASP A 61 21.78 19.43 -17.65
N HIS A 62 22.17 19.26 -18.92
CA HIS A 62 21.29 18.88 -20.02
C HIS A 62 21.23 17.37 -20.29
N ASN A 63 22.06 16.56 -19.63
CA ASN A 63 22.13 15.11 -19.85
C ASN A 63 22.38 14.30 -18.57
N ASN A 64 22.08 14.88 -17.40
CA ASN A 64 22.29 14.23 -16.12
C ASN A 64 21.06 13.49 -15.57
N SER A 65 19.89 13.59 -16.21
CA SER A 65 18.66 12.96 -15.73
C SER A 65 18.44 11.57 -16.33
N TYR A 66 18.00 10.61 -15.52
CA TYR A 66 17.47 9.32 -15.96
C TYR A 66 16.31 8.89 -15.05
N SER A 67 15.36 8.12 -15.58
CA SER A 67 14.20 7.66 -14.83
C SER A 67 14.14 6.15 -14.80
N ILE A 68 13.76 5.59 -13.65
CA ILE A 68 13.43 4.16 -13.51
C ILE A 68 11.94 4.02 -13.23
N LEU A 69 11.31 3.04 -13.90
CA LEU A 69 9.93 2.65 -13.65
C LEU A 69 9.94 1.31 -12.92
N LEU A 70 9.54 1.32 -11.65
CA LEU A 70 9.38 0.13 -10.84
C LEU A 70 7.90 -0.27 -10.83
N ASN A 71 7.63 -1.55 -11.08
CA ASN A 71 6.32 -2.15 -10.85
C ASN A 71 6.38 -2.87 -9.51
N GLU A 72 5.77 -2.30 -8.48
CA GLU A 72 5.64 -2.93 -7.17
C GLU A 72 4.30 -3.65 -7.07
N GLU A 73 4.33 -4.96 -6.82
CA GLU A 73 3.13 -5.72 -6.48
C GLU A 73 2.89 -5.64 -4.98
N ARG A 74 1.86 -4.92 -4.54
CA ARG A 74 1.45 -4.91 -3.12
C ARG A 74 0.20 -5.74 -2.93
N ARG A 75 0.27 -6.68 -1.99
CA ARG A 75 -0.91 -7.41 -1.51
C ARG A 75 -1.64 -6.56 -0.48
N ILE A 76 -2.79 -6.03 -0.85
CA ILE A 76 -3.63 -5.24 0.03
C ILE A 76 -4.83 -6.11 0.45
N SER A 77 -5.08 -6.18 1.75
CA SER A 77 -6.32 -6.75 2.30
C SER A 77 -7.41 -5.67 2.22
N LYS A 78 -8.50 -5.92 1.49
CA LYS A 78 -9.68 -5.05 1.45
C LYS A 78 -10.82 -5.67 2.22
N GLU A 79 -11.45 -4.86 3.07
CA GLU A 79 -12.59 -5.26 3.91
C GLU A 79 -13.83 -5.67 3.09
N ASP A 80 -13.84 -5.34 1.80
CA ASP A 80 -14.89 -5.66 0.84
C ASP A 80 -14.37 -6.27 -0.46
N GLN A 81 -15.13 -7.24 -1.01
CA GLN A 81 -14.92 -7.76 -2.35
C GLN A 81 -15.91 -7.10 -3.32
N HIS A 82 -15.39 -6.57 -4.43
CA HIS A 82 -16.21 -5.93 -5.46
C HIS A 82 -16.41 -6.91 -6.61
N LEU A 83 -17.67 -7.21 -6.91
CA LEU A 83 -18.07 -8.18 -7.94
C LEU A 83 -18.89 -7.46 -9.00
N GLU A 84 -18.31 -7.27 -10.19
CA GLU A 84 -19.02 -6.64 -11.31
C GLU A 84 -19.93 -7.65 -12.00
N ILE A 85 -21.25 -7.43 -11.93
CA ILE A 85 -22.25 -8.25 -12.60
C ILE A 85 -22.59 -7.58 -13.94
N LYS A 86 -22.19 -8.23 -15.03
CA LYS A 86 -22.52 -7.81 -16.40
C LYS A 86 -23.66 -8.66 -16.94
N PHE A 87 -24.65 -8.01 -17.53
CA PHE A 87 -25.81 -8.65 -18.12
C PHE A 87 -26.35 -7.78 -19.24
N ARG A 88 -27.22 -8.37 -20.06
CA ARG A 88 -27.86 -7.71 -21.19
C ARG A 88 -29.36 -7.76 -20.99
N TYR A 89 -30.03 -6.67 -21.31
CA TYR A 89 -31.49 -6.60 -21.33
C TYR A 89 -31.97 -6.57 -22.77
N GLU A 90 -32.78 -7.55 -23.18
CA GLU A 90 -33.32 -7.64 -24.55
C GLU A 90 -34.69 -6.96 -24.68
N THR A 91 -34.99 -6.43 -25.87
CA THR A 91 -36.30 -5.81 -26.13
C THR A 91 -37.40 -6.87 -26.12
N ASN A 92 -38.50 -6.62 -25.39
CA ASN A 92 -39.62 -7.56 -25.19
C ASN A 92 -39.23 -8.88 -24.49
N GLU A 93 -38.14 -8.90 -23.73
CA GLU A 93 -37.79 -10.06 -22.91
C GLU A 93 -38.85 -10.29 -21.83
N ASP A 94 -39.25 -11.54 -21.66
CA ASP A 94 -40.10 -11.97 -20.55
C ASP A 94 -39.42 -11.67 -19.20
N PRO A 95 -40.05 -10.90 -18.29
CA PRO A 95 -39.43 -10.50 -17.04
C PRO A 95 -38.94 -11.67 -16.17
N GLU A 96 -39.69 -12.79 -16.13
CA GLU A 96 -39.27 -13.97 -15.37
C GLU A 96 -37.99 -14.59 -15.96
N SER A 97 -37.91 -14.68 -17.29
CA SER A 97 -36.71 -15.14 -17.99
C SER A 97 -35.52 -14.21 -17.76
N PHE A 98 -35.73 -12.89 -17.81
CA PHE A 98 -34.69 -11.89 -17.55
C PHE A 98 -34.12 -12.06 -16.14
N PHE A 99 -34.96 -12.04 -15.11
CA PHE A 99 -34.50 -12.16 -13.72
C PHE A 99 -33.90 -13.52 -13.42
N ARG A 100 -34.36 -14.60 -14.06
CA ARG A 100 -33.72 -15.92 -13.97
C ARG A 100 -32.29 -15.88 -14.51
N THR A 101 -32.07 -15.30 -15.68
CA THR A 101 -30.72 -15.18 -16.27
C THR A 101 -29.81 -14.31 -15.42
N LEU A 102 -30.32 -13.17 -14.94
CA LEU A 102 -29.59 -12.29 -14.03
C LEU A 102 -29.20 -13.01 -12.73
N ASN A 103 -30.15 -13.72 -12.10
CA ASN A 103 -29.88 -14.47 -10.87
C ASN A 103 -28.86 -15.60 -11.08
N ASN A 104 -28.87 -16.29 -12.23
CA ASN A 104 -27.85 -17.30 -12.53
C ASN A 104 -26.45 -16.67 -12.60
N GLN A 105 -26.35 -15.47 -13.16
CA GLN A 105 -25.08 -14.74 -13.21
C GLN A 105 -24.63 -14.30 -11.81
N ILE A 106 -25.54 -13.77 -11.00
CA ILE A 106 -25.27 -13.39 -9.61
C ILE A 106 -24.83 -14.62 -8.80
N ALA A 107 -25.55 -15.74 -8.93
CA ALA A 107 -25.31 -16.98 -8.19
C ALA A 107 -23.93 -17.59 -8.49
N THR A 108 -23.36 -17.32 -9.67
CA THR A 108 -21.99 -17.71 -10.02
C THR A 108 -20.95 -17.09 -9.07
N TYR A 109 -21.24 -15.92 -8.49
CA TYR A 109 -20.34 -15.21 -7.59
C TYR A 109 -20.73 -15.32 -6.11
N VAL A 110 -22.03 -15.26 -5.79
CA VAL A 110 -22.51 -15.12 -4.41
C VAL A 110 -23.57 -16.16 -4.00
N GLY A 111 -23.83 -17.16 -4.84
CA GLY A 111 -24.87 -18.17 -4.59
C GLY A 111 -26.26 -17.53 -4.42
N ASP A 112 -27.05 -18.07 -3.50
CA ASP A 112 -28.42 -17.59 -3.23
C ASP A 112 -28.49 -16.36 -2.30
N CYS A 113 -27.35 -15.79 -1.89
CA CYS A 113 -27.32 -14.70 -0.92
C CYS A 113 -27.84 -13.36 -1.47
N VAL A 114 -27.91 -13.21 -2.79
CA VAL A 114 -28.46 -12.03 -3.47
C VAL A 114 -29.35 -12.52 -4.62
N LYS A 115 -30.63 -12.19 -4.58
CA LYS A 115 -31.61 -12.71 -5.54
C LYS A 115 -32.74 -11.73 -5.82
N PHE A 116 -33.05 -11.52 -7.09
CA PHE A 116 -34.20 -10.76 -7.55
C PHE A 116 -35.34 -11.70 -7.97
N SER A 117 -36.48 -11.63 -7.29
CA SER A 117 -37.64 -12.47 -7.58
C SER A 117 -38.77 -11.62 -8.15
N PHE A 118 -39.10 -11.84 -9.42
CA PHE A 118 -40.23 -11.17 -10.06
C PHE A 118 -41.56 -11.84 -9.68
N LYS A 119 -42.54 -11.03 -9.31
CA LYS A 119 -43.90 -11.42 -8.96
C LYS A 119 -44.85 -10.93 -10.05
N ALA A 120 -45.19 -11.82 -10.99
CA ALA A 120 -46.01 -11.49 -12.17
C ALA A 120 -47.43 -10.99 -11.82
N ASN A 121 -47.96 -11.34 -10.65
CA ASN A 121 -49.28 -10.90 -10.21
C ASN A 121 -49.33 -9.45 -9.70
N SER A 122 -48.21 -8.88 -9.26
CA SER A 122 -48.14 -7.55 -8.66
C SER A 122 -47.18 -6.58 -9.37
N ASP A 123 -46.56 -7.04 -10.47
CA ASP A 123 -45.48 -6.34 -11.18
C ASP A 123 -44.41 -5.83 -10.20
N GLU A 124 -43.99 -6.70 -9.29
CA GLU A 124 -43.00 -6.40 -8.26
C GLU A 124 -41.76 -7.24 -8.43
N VAL A 125 -40.62 -6.64 -8.08
CA VAL A 125 -39.33 -7.35 -7.97
C VAL A 125 -38.93 -7.30 -6.52
N GLU A 126 -38.87 -8.46 -5.87
CA GLU A 126 -38.36 -8.60 -4.52
C GLU A 126 -36.86 -8.92 -4.57
N LEU A 127 -36.04 -8.02 -4.03
CA LEU A 127 -34.65 -8.29 -3.74
C LEU A 127 -34.55 -8.93 -2.36
N SER A 128 -34.11 -10.18 -2.32
CA SER A 128 -33.64 -10.89 -1.13
C SER A 128 -32.12 -10.79 -1.08
N MET A 129 -31.57 -10.27 0.01
CA MET A 129 -30.15 -10.01 0.18
C MET A 129 -29.76 -10.15 1.66
N GLU A 130 -28.67 -10.88 1.92
CA GLU A 130 -28.05 -10.95 3.25
C GLU A 130 -27.41 -9.61 3.66
N ASP A 131 -27.41 -9.30 4.96
CA ASP A 131 -27.07 -7.98 5.52
C ASP A 131 -25.61 -7.52 5.28
N TYR A 132 -24.74 -8.43 4.87
CA TYR A 132 -23.33 -8.15 4.55
C TYR A 132 -23.07 -7.87 3.07
N PHE A 133 -24.12 -7.82 2.23
CA PHE A 133 -24.02 -7.41 0.84
C PHE A 133 -24.57 -6.00 0.60
N GLU A 134 -23.99 -5.31 -0.38
CA GLU A 134 -24.58 -4.09 -0.94
C GLU A 134 -24.55 -4.17 -2.47
N ILE A 135 -25.55 -3.58 -3.11
CA ILE A 135 -25.61 -3.41 -4.56
C ILE A 135 -25.42 -1.94 -4.88
N HIS A 136 -24.40 -1.63 -5.67
CA HIS A 136 -24.10 -0.29 -6.14
C HIS A 136 -24.46 -0.18 -7.61
N LEU A 137 -25.43 0.68 -7.89
CA LEU A 137 -25.93 0.99 -9.23
C LEU A 137 -25.37 2.35 -9.64
N GLU A 138 -24.28 2.35 -10.41
CA GLU A 138 -23.74 3.57 -11.01
C GLU A 138 -24.63 4.00 -12.19
N GLN A 139 -25.11 5.24 -12.21
CA GLN A 139 -26.02 5.76 -13.24
C GLN A 139 -25.45 5.53 -14.65
N SER A 140 -24.15 5.75 -14.83
CA SER A 140 -23.46 5.60 -16.12
C SER A 140 -23.49 4.18 -16.69
N LYS A 141 -23.65 3.15 -15.86
CA LYS A 141 -23.63 1.72 -16.25
C LYS A 141 -24.96 1.00 -16.06
N ALA A 142 -25.82 1.52 -15.18
CA ALA A 142 -27.05 0.88 -14.73
C ALA A 142 -28.31 1.75 -14.92
N SER A 143 -28.26 2.88 -15.62
CA SER A 143 -29.42 3.77 -15.88
C SER A 143 -30.69 3.00 -16.28
N LYS A 144 -30.54 2.01 -17.16
CA LYS A 144 -31.65 1.19 -17.60
C LYS A 144 -32.19 0.25 -16.53
N PHE A 145 -31.30 -0.30 -15.71
CA PHE A 145 -31.68 -1.16 -14.61
C PHE A 145 -32.34 -0.36 -13.47
N LEU A 146 -31.86 0.86 -13.19
CA LEU A 146 -32.51 1.83 -12.31
C LEU A 146 -33.95 2.10 -12.77
N TYR A 147 -34.16 2.33 -14.07
CA TYR A 147 -35.49 2.49 -14.63
C TYR A 147 -36.37 1.24 -14.43
N ILE A 148 -35.84 0.03 -14.71
CA ILE A 148 -36.56 -1.24 -14.55
C ILE A 148 -37.03 -1.46 -13.11
N LEU A 149 -36.20 -1.08 -12.13
CA LEU A 149 -36.51 -1.14 -10.70
C LEU A 149 -37.34 0.06 -10.19
N ASN A 150 -37.80 0.93 -11.10
CA ASN A 150 -38.51 2.16 -10.76
C ASN A 150 -37.79 3.03 -9.72
N LEU A 151 -36.49 3.21 -9.93
CA LEU A 151 -35.62 4.08 -9.15
C LEU A 151 -35.34 5.37 -9.92
N ALA A 152 -34.88 6.39 -9.19
CA ALA A 152 -34.39 7.61 -9.82
C ALA A 152 -33.12 7.30 -10.62
N ASP A 153 -32.93 8.00 -11.74
CA ASP A 153 -31.74 7.86 -12.59
C ASP A 153 -30.55 8.60 -11.97
N VAL A 154 -30.04 8.08 -10.85
CA VAL A 154 -28.88 8.59 -10.09
C VAL A 154 -28.14 7.41 -9.47
N ASP A 155 -26.87 7.63 -9.10
CA ASP A 155 -26.09 6.64 -8.35
C ASP A 155 -26.86 6.18 -7.11
N THR A 156 -27.12 4.88 -7.01
CA THR A 156 -27.97 4.31 -5.97
C THR A 156 -27.27 3.14 -5.29
N VAL A 157 -27.26 3.15 -3.95
CA VAL A 157 -26.80 2.04 -3.13
C VAL A 157 -28.00 1.36 -2.49
N ILE A 158 -28.09 0.05 -2.64
CA ILE A 158 -29.09 -0.80 -1.99
C ILE A 158 -28.33 -1.66 -0.97
N ASN A 159 -28.63 -1.49 0.31
CA ASN A 159 -27.95 -2.14 1.43
C ASN A 159 -28.87 -3.05 2.26
N THR A 160 -30.13 -3.20 1.86
CA THR A 160 -31.08 -4.11 2.49
C THR A 160 -32.00 -4.73 1.44
N SER A 161 -32.59 -5.87 1.79
CA SER A 161 -33.71 -6.46 1.04
C SER A 161 -34.83 -5.42 0.83
N LYS A 162 -35.39 -5.38 -0.38
CA LYS A 162 -36.38 -4.36 -0.77
C LYS A 162 -37.25 -4.84 -1.92
N ILE A 163 -38.50 -4.38 -1.93
CA ILE A 163 -39.42 -4.59 -3.05
C ILE A 163 -39.43 -3.35 -3.95
N PHE A 164 -39.32 -3.59 -5.24
CA PHE A 164 -39.36 -2.59 -6.30
C PHE A 164 -40.62 -2.78 -7.15
N LYS A 165 -41.15 -1.69 -7.70
CA LYS A 165 -42.17 -1.79 -8.75
C LYS A 165 -41.46 -1.99 -10.09
N PHE A 166 -41.79 -3.05 -10.79
CA PHE A 166 -41.21 -3.36 -12.08
C PHE A 166 -41.72 -2.40 -13.15
N ARG A 167 -40.82 -1.93 -14.01
CA ARG A 167 -41.17 -1.16 -15.21
C ARG A 167 -40.56 -1.80 -16.45
N PRO A 168 -41.37 -2.34 -17.37
CA PRO A 168 -40.85 -2.87 -18.62
C PRO A 168 -40.23 -1.74 -19.45
N SER A 169 -39.17 -2.08 -20.17
CA SER A 169 -38.51 -1.16 -21.09
C SER A 169 -38.98 -1.38 -22.52
N LEU A 170 -39.26 -0.27 -23.22
CA LEU A 170 -39.62 -0.25 -24.65
C LEU A 170 -38.45 0.11 -25.59
N GLN A 171 -37.22 0.13 -25.08
CA GLN A 171 -36.03 0.50 -25.86
C GLN A 171 -35.25 -0.73 -26.38
N PHE A 172 -34.33 -0.47 -27.30
CA PHE A 172 -33.40 -1.44 -27.89
C PHE A 172 -32.57 -2.20 -26.84
N PRO A 173 -31.95 -3.34 -27.19
CA PRO A 173 -31.11 -4.09 -26.27
C PRO A 173 -29.93 -3.26 -25.74
N VAL A 174 -29.65 -3.38 -24.44
CA VAL A 174 -28.57 -2.64 -23.76
C VAL A 174 -27.76 -3.58 -22.87
N ASP A 175 -26.43 -3.47 -22.97
CA ASP A 175 -25.51 -4.11 -22.02
C ASP A 175 -25.38 -3.24 -20.77
N LEU A 176 -25.54 -3.85 -19.60
CA LEU A 176 -25.60 -3.18 -18.30
C LEU A 176 -24.62 -3.83 -17.34
N SER A 177 -24.18 -3.06 -16.34
CA SER A 177 -23.50 -3.64 -15.20
C SER A 177 -23.81 -2.92 -13.89
N PHE A 178 -23.71 -3.67 -12.80
CA PHE A 178 -23.68 -3.14 -11.45
C PHE A 178 -22.66 -3.88 -10.61
N THR A 179 -22.32 -3.33 -9.45
CA THR A 179 -21.32 -3.91 -8.54
C THR A 179 -22.01 -4.45 -7.29
N ILE A 180 -21.74 -5.70 -6.93
CA ILE A 180 -22.06 -6.26 -5.62
C ILE A 180 -20.83 -6.14 -4.74
N PHE A 181 -21.01 -5.56 -3.56
CA PHE A 181 -20.01 -5.47 -2.51
C PHE A 181 -20.28 -6.55 -1.48
N ASN A 182 -19.34 -7.48 -1.30
CA ASN A 182 -19.37 -8.45 -0.22
C ASN A 182 -18.51 -7.94 0.95
N LYS A 183 -19.14 -7.58 2.06
CA LYS A 183 -18.46 -7.12 3.29
C LYS A 183 -18.20 -8.27 4.28
N ASN A 184 -18.60 -9.50 3.94
CA ASN A 184 -18.31 -10.65 4.78
C ASN A 184 -16.81 -10.96 4.72
N PRO A 185 -16.14 -11.19 5.86
CA PRO A 185 -14.79 -11.76 5.83
C PRO A 185 -14.75 -13.05 4.99
N SER A 186 -13.65 -13.25 4.27
CA SER A 186 -13.39 -14.45 3.47
C SER A 186 -13.24 -15.70 4.34
N SER A 187 -12.75 -15.53 5.57
CA SER A 187 -12.68 -16.59 6.57
C SER A 187 -12.80 -16.00 7.96
N VAL A 188 -13.29 -16.79 8.91
CA VAL A 188 -13.33 -16.44 10.32
C VAL A 188 -12.63 -17.54 11.08
N LEU A 189 -11.49 -17.20 11.70
CA LEU A 189 -10.75 -18.12 12.56
C LEU A 189 -11.09 -17.83 14.02
N GLU A 190 -11.40 -18.89 14.76
CA GLU A 190 -11.66 -18.82 16.19
C GLU A 190 -10.53 -19.47 16.98
N HIS A 191 -9.98 -18.75 17.95
CA HIS A 191 -8.98 -19.27 18.87
C HIS A 191 -9.50 -19.18 20.30
N SER A 192 -9.46 -20.30 21.03
CA SER A 192 -9.73 -20.30 22.47
C SER A 192 -8.44 -20.02 23.23
N ILE A 193 -8.46 -19.02 24.11
CA ILE A 193 -7.32 -18.59 24.90
C ILE A 193 -7.59 -18.87 26.37
N SER A 194 -6.76 -19.73 26.95
CA SER A 194 -6.83 -20.03 28.38
C SER A 194 -6.25 -18.90 29.22
N VAL A 195 -6.76 -18.76 30.45
CA VAL A 195 -6.20 -17.89 31.49
C VAL A 195 -4.90 -18.39 32.10
N VAL A 196 -4.56 -19.67 31.90
CA VAL A 196 -3.26 -20.20 32.33
C VAL A 196 -2.24 -20.12 31.19
N SER A 197 -1.01 -19.81 31.54
CA SER A 197 0.09 -19.81 30.57
C SER A 197 0.43 -21.23 30.14
N HIS A 198 0.67 -21.41 28.85
CA HIS A 198 1.20 -22.66 28.31
C HIS A 198 2.65 -22.96 28.74
N LEU A 199 3.42 -21.96 29.20
CA LEU A 199 4.82 -22.12 29.60
C LEU A 199 4.99 -22.54 31.07
N ASN A 200 4.03 -22.19 31.94
CA ASN A 200 4.16 -22.33 33.39
C ASN A 200 3.25 -23.43 33.96
N ASP A 201 3.39 -24.67 33.49
CA ASP A 201 2.72 -25.88 34.01
C ASP A 201 1.21 -25.71 34.30
N SER A 202 0.51 -24.84 33.57
CA SER A 202 -0.90 -24.49 33.81
C SER A 202 -1.20 -23.94 35.22
N ALA A 203 -0.24 -23.28 35.86
CA ALA A 203 -0.44 -22.62 37.15
C ALA A 203 -1.44 -21.47 37.04
N ILE A 204 -2.35 -21.36 38.01
CA ILE A 204 -3.32 -20.27 38.10
C ILE A 204 -2.57 -18.96 38.37
N PRO A 205 -2.77 -17.90 37.55
CA PRO A 205 -2.20 -16.59 37.82
C PRO A 205 -2.65 -16.04 39.18
N LYS A 206 -1.69 -15.65 40.01
CA LYS A 206 -1.95 -15.14 41.37
C LYS A 206 -2.20 -13.65 41.38
N THR A 207 -1.69 -12.93 40.38
CA THR A 207 -1.85 -11.49 40.22
C THR A 207 -2.49 -11.16 38.86
N PRO A 208 -3.20 -10.03 38.73
CA PRO A 208 -3.67 -9.59 37.42
C PRO A 208 -2.54 -9.39 36.41
N ARG A 209 -1.35 -9.00 36.87
CA ARG A 209 -0.18 -8.88 36.01
C ARG A 209 0.23 -10.22 35.40
N GLU A 210 0.35 -11.26 36.24
CA GLU A 210 0.61 -12.63 35.76
C GLU A 210 -0.48 -13.13 34.80
N LEU A 211 -1.74 -12.74 35.00
CA LEU A 211 -2.84 -13.10 34.11
C LEU A 211 -2.65 -12.50 32.71
N PHE A 212 -2.37 -11.19 32.63
CA PHE A 212 -2.20 -10.53 31.33
C PHE A 212 -0.87 -10.92 30.66
N GLU A 213 0.16 -11.29 31.44
CA GLU A 213 1.37 -11.94 30.92
C GLU A 213 1.03 -13.32 30.31
N ALA A 214 0.23 -14.15 30.99
CA ALA A 214 -0.23 -15.43 30.44
C ALA A 214 -1.05 -15.27 29.14
N PHE A 215 -1.95 -14.27 29.08
CA PHE A 215 -2.67 -13.95 27.84
C PHE A 215 -1.71 -13.59 26.71
N LYS A 216 -0.74 -12.71 26.98
CA LYS A 216 0.26 -12.29 26.00
C LYS A 216 1.02 -13.50 25.46
N GLU A 217 1.51 -14.37 26.32
CA GLU A 217 2.24 -15.59 25.93
C GLU A 217 1.39 -16.52 25.06
N ASN A 218 0.14 -16.76 25.45
CA ASN A 218 -0.78 -17.61 24.66
C ASN A 218 -1.12 -16.99 23.30
N ILE A 219 -1.18 -15.67 23.19
CA ILE A 219 -1.44 -14.94 21.94
C ILE A 219 -0.20 -14.92 21.03
N GLU A 220 1.00 -14.82 21.61
CA GLU A 220 2.27 -14.86 20.87
C GLU A 220 2.47 -16.21 20.18
N LEU A 221 2.06 -17.33 20.80
CA LEU A 221 2.06 -18.65 20.15
C LEU A 221 1.24 -18.69 18.85
N LEU A 222 0.14 -17.93 18.81
CA LEU A 222 -0.73 -17.85 17.64
C LEU A 222 -0.19 -16.87 16.60
N SER A 223 0.98 -16.26 16.83
CA SER A 223 1.55 -15.18 16.02
C SER A 223 0.64 -13.94 15.92
N LEU A 224 -0.26 -13.76 16.88
CA LEU A 224 -1.24 -12.66 16.92
C LEU A 224 -0.79 -11.47 17.79
N GLY A 225 0.38 -11.55 18.45
CA GLY A 225 0.86 -10.54 19.41
C GLY A 225 1.08 -9.14 18.81
N HIS A 226 1.28 -9.04 17.50
CA HIS A 226 1.37 -7.75 16.80
C HIS A 226 0.00 -7.09 16.54
N LEU A 227 -1.09 -7.86 16.65
CA LEU A 227 -2.47 -7.41 16.40
C LEU A 227 -3.25 -7.17 17.70
N ILE A 228 -2.77 -7.68 18.83
CA ILE A 228 -3.49 -7.70 20.11
C ILE A 228 -2.52 -7.33 21.22
N GLN A 229 -2.86 -6.30 21.99
CA GLN A 229 -2.09 -5.90 23.17
C GLN A 229 -2.99 -5.70 24.37
N PHE A 230 -2.55 -6.25 25.51
CA PHE A 230 -3.12 -6.01 26.82
C PHE A 230 -2.11 -5.18 27.63
N ILE A 231 -2.51 -3.99 28.06
CA ILE A 231 -1.68 -3.05 28.81
C ILE A 231 -2.33 -2.87 30.17
N TYR A 232 -1.85 -3.60 31.17
CA TYR A 232 -2.37 -3.53 32.53
C TYR A 232 -1.61 -2.50 33.37
N ASN A 233 -2.35 -1.68 34.11
CA ASN A 233 -1.83 -0.66 35.02
C ASN A 233 -2.03 -1.10 36.48
N ASP A 234 -0.92 -1.47 37.14
CA ASP A 234 -0.85 -1.87 38.55
C ASP A 234 -1.24 -0.78 39.56
N ILE A 235 -1.37 0.49 39.15
CA ILE A 235 -1.77 1.60 40.03
C ILE A 235 -3.28 1.80 39.93
N THR A 236 -3.80 1.94 38.72
CA THR A 236 -5.23 2.22 38.50
C THR A 236 -6.10 0.96 38.54
N SER A 237 -5.49 -0.24 38.49
CA SER A 237 -6.19 -1.52 38.29
C SER A 237 -6.96 -1.57 36.97
N GLU A 238 -6.47 -0.91 35.93
CA GLU A 238 -7.14 -0.90 34.63
C GLU A 238 -6.34 -1.71 33.62
N VAL A 239 -7.04 -2.33 32.67
CA VAL A 239 -6.43 -2.90 31.48
C VAL A 239 -6.94 -2.18 30.24
N ASP A 240 -5.99 -1.72 29.43
CA ASP A 240 -6.23 -1.25 28.08
C ASP A 240 -6.02 -2.40 27.10
N ILE A 241 -7.04 -2.71 26.30
CA ILE A 241 -7.01 -3.74 25.27
C ILE A 241 -7.00 -3.03 23.91
N HIS A 242 -5.92 -3.22 23.16
CA HIS A 242 -5.76 -2.67 21.81
C HIS A 242 -5.83 -3.79 20.78
N LEU A 243 -6.83 -3.73 19.90
CA LEU A 243 -7.06 -4.71 18.86
C LEU A 243 -6.92 -4.08 17.48
N ALA A 244 -6.27 -4.79 16.56
CA ALA A 244 -6.34 -4.50 15.14
C ALA A 244 -7.79 -4.59 14.64
N LYS A 245 -8.13 -3.87 13.56
CA LYS A 245 -9.51 -3.75 13.05
C LYS A 245 -10.18 -5.09 12.74
N ASN A 246 -9.40 -6.09 12.35
CA ASN A 246 -9.87 -7.39 11.93
C ASN A 246 -9.94 -8.43 13.07
N ILE A 247 -9.76 -7.99 14.31
CA ILE A 247 -9.77 -8.83 15.51
C ILE A 247 -10.93 -8.45 16.41
N GLU A 248 -11.60 -9.46 16.97
CA GLU A 248 -12.53 -9.30 18.07
C GLU A 248 -12.14 -10.23 19.22
N ILE A 249 -12.36 -9.77 20.45
CA ILE A 249 -12.25 -10.63 21.64
C ILE A 249 -13.63 -10.82 22.25
N HIS A 250 -13.98 -12.07 22.48
CA HIS A 250 -15.29 -12.50 22.94
C HIS A 250 -15.15 -13.05 24.36
N PHE A 251 -15.56 -12.24 25.34
CA PHE A 251 -15.70 -12.64 26.73
C PHE A 251 -17.13 -13.11 26.95
N MET A 252 -17.32 -14.43 27.03
CA MET A 252 -18.63 -15.05 27.19
C MET A 252 -18.69 -15.74 28.54
N ARG A 253 -19.78 -15.57 29.28
CA ARG A 253 -19.98 -16.17 30.61
C ARG A 253 -19.83 -17.70 30.58
N THR A 254 -20.26 -18.33 29.48
CA THR A 254 -20.14 -19.78 29.28
C THR A 254 -18.69 -20.27 29.14
N LEU A 255 -17.75 -19.38 28.84
CA LEU A 255 -16.33 -19.72 28.63
C LEU A 255 -15.47 -19.34 29.85
N GLY A 256 -15.87 -18.33 30.62
CA GLY A 256 -15.14 -17.93 31.82
C GLY A 256 -15.84 -16.87 32.66
N GLU A 257 -16.77 -17.28 33.51
CA GLU A 257 -17.53 -16.40 34.40
C GLU A 257 -16.62 -15.62 35.36
N SER A 258 -15.61 -16.28 35.94
CA SER A 258 -14.70 -15.62 36.88
C SER A 258 -13.79 -14.60 36.19
N LEU A 259 -13.44 -14.82 34.92
CA LEU A 259 -12.74 -13.84 34.09
C LEU A 259 -13.60 -12.61 33.78
N LEU A 260 -14.89 -12.80 33.49
CA LEU A 260 -15.82 -11.67 33.31
C LEU A 260 -15.90 -10.83 34.59
N GLU A 261 -16.08 -11.48 35.75
CA GLU A 261 -16.12 -10.80 37.05
C GLU A 261 -14.78 -10.13 37.38
N LYS A 262 -13.65 -10.75 37.02
CA LYS A 262 -12.32 -10.14 37.14
C LYS A 262 -12.21 -8.84 36.33
N LEU A 263 -12.87 -8.74 35.18
CA LEU A 263 -12.91 -7.55 34.32
C LEU A 263 -14.11 -6.62 34.61
N ASN A 264 -14.86 -6.88 35.69
CA ASN A 264 -16.10 -6.16 36.04
C ASN A 264 -17.15 -6.15 34.91
N LEU A 265 -17.20 -7.21 34.12
CA LEU A 265 -18.17 -7.38 33.04
C LEU A 265 -19.38 -8.16 33.55
N VAL A 266 -20.57 -7.56 33.45
CA VAL A 266 -21.82 -8.18 33.92
C VAL A 266 -22.41 -9.13 32.87
N ASN A 267 -22.23 -8.83 31.60
CA ASN A 267 -22.80 -9.58 30.47
C ASN A 267 -21.70 -10.01 29.51
N ASP A 268 -22.05 -10.96 28.65
CA ASP A 268 -21.25 -11.32 27.47
C ASP A 268 -20.83 -10.05 26.72
N THR A 269 -19.53 -9.94 26.46
CA THR A 269 -18.91 -8.72 25.96
C THR A 269 -18.02 -9.03 24.77
N ILE A 270 -18.27 -8.36 23.65
CA ILE A 270 -17.43 -8.39 22.45
C ILE A 270 -16.60 -7.11 22.40
N VAL A 271 -15.29 -7.24 22.48
CA VAL A 271 -14.33 -6.14 22.41
C VAL A 271 -13.84 -5.97 20.98
N LYS A 272 -13.84 -4.72 20.50
CA LYS A 272 -13.33 -4.32 19.18
C LYS A 272 -12.52 -3.03 19.33
N GLY A 273 -11.45 -2.88 18.53
CA GLY A 273 -10.61 -1.68 18.57
C GLY A 273 -9.94 -1.46 19.93
N ILE A 274 -10.03 -0.24 20.47
CA ILE A 274 -9.46 0.12 21.78
C ILE A 274 -10.55 0.13 22.83
N SER A 275 -10.34 -0.58 23.95
CA SER A 275 -11.27 -0.61 25.08
C SER A 275 -10.52 -0.65 26.40
N ARG A 276 -11.11 -0.07 27.44
CA ARG A 276 -10.55 -0.02 28.80
C ARG A 276 -11.51 -0.69 29.78
N PHE A 277 -10.97 -1.54 30.65
CA PHE A 277 -11.74 -2.23 31.68
C PHE A 277 -11.09 -2.08 33.05
N GLN A 278 -11.94 -2.01 34.08
CA GLN A 278 -11.52 -2.02 35.47
C GLN A 278 -11.35 -3.46 35.96
N VAL A 279 -10.22 -3.77 36.59
CA VAL A 279 -9.83 -5.11 37.01
C VAL A 279 -10.04 -5.28 38.51
N ASN A 280 -10.91 -6.20 38.88
CA ASN A 280 -11.17 -6.57 40.27
C ASN A 280 -10.04 -7.45 40.82
N ARG A 281 -9.09 -6.85 41.55
CA ARG A 281 -7.93 -7.59 42.11
C ARG A 281 -8.33 -8.70 43.06
N ALA A 282 -9.42 -8.52 43.82
CA ALA A 282 -9.84 -9.47 44.84
C ALA A 282 -10.55 -10.71 44.28
N HIS A 283 -11.13 -10.61 43.07
CA HIS A 283 -11.86 -11.73 42.49
C HIS A 283 -10.90 -12.83 41.99
N PRO A 284 -11.03 -14.10 42.43
CA PRO A 284 -10.15 -15.18 41.96
C PRO A 284 -10.46 -15.55 40.50
N ILE A 285 -9.50 -16.19 39.81
CA ILE A 285 -9.74 -16.77 38.48
C ILE A 285 -9.75 -18.29 38.58
N ASN A 286 -10.71 -18.91 37.89
CA ASN A 286 -10.76 -20.34 37.65
C ASN A 286 -9.82 -20.71 36.49
N LYS A 287 -9.01 -21.75 36.67
CA LYS A 287 -8.02 -22.22 35.68
C LYS A 287 -8.64 -22.64 34.34
N ASP A 288 -9.90 -23.08 34.37
CA ASP A 288 -10.60 -23.60 33.19
C ASP A 288 -11.26 -22.47 32.38
N ASP A 289 -11.23 -21.24 32.89
CA ASP A 289 -11.72 -20.07 32.18
C ASP A 289 -10.89 -19.83 30.92
N HIS A 290 -11.61 -19.45 29.87
CA HIS A 290 -11.04 -19.08 28.59
C HIS A 290 -11.89 -17.99 27.94
N PHE A 291 -11.31 -17.34 26.93
CA PHE A 291 -12.03 -16.41 26.07
C PHE A 291 -11.73 -16.73 24.60
N LYS A 292 -12.55 -16.20 23.70
CA LYS A 292 -12.33 -16.40 22.26
C LYS A 292 -11.71 -15.18 21.62
N ILE A 293 -10.74 -15.43 20.73
CA ILE A 293 -10.27 -14.45 19.75
C ILE A 293 -10.86 -14.84 18.41
N ILE A 294 -11.52 -13.89 17.76
CA ILE A 294 -12.06 -14.03 16.42
C ILE A 294 -11.20 -13.22 15.47
N VAL A 295 -10.55 -13.89 14.53
CA VAL A 295 -9.76 -13.26 13.46
C VAL A 295 -10.58 -13.29 12.19
N LYS A 296 -10.94 -12.11 11.69
CA LYS A 296 -11.63 -11.93 10.42
C LYS A 296 -10.58 -11.76 9.33
N GLU A 297 -10.50 -12.71 8.41
CA GLU A 297 -9.67 -12.54 7.23
C GLU A 297 -10.50 -11.92 6.12
N TYR A 298 -9.92 -10.93 5.45
CA TYR A 298 -10.56 -10.22 4.36
C TYR A 298 -9.82 -10.47 3.04
N PHE A 299 -10.48 -10.15 1.93
CA PHE A 299 -10.01 -10.47 0.59
C PHE A 299 -8.67 -9.78 0.30
N LYS A 300 -7.68 -10.56 -0.16
CA LYS A 300 -6.38 -10.04 -0.60
C LYS A 300 -6.44 -9.77 -2.09
N ARG A 301 -6.15 -8.53 -2.50
CA ARG A 301 -5.95 -8.15 -3.90
C ARG A 301 -4.50 -7.76 -4.11
N VAL A 302 -3.89 -8.26 -5.19
CA VAL A 302 -2.60 -7.75 -5.66
C VAL A 302 -2.90 -6.48 -6.47
N GLU A 303 -2.44 -5.35 -5.97
CA GLU A 303 -2.43 -4.10 -6.73
C GLU A 303 -1.00 -3.84 -7.19
N VAL A 304 -0.83 -3.64 -8.51
CA VAL A 304 0.46 -3.27 -9.11
C VAL A 304 0.55 -1.76 -9.08
N PHE A 305 1.43 -1.24 -8.24
CA PHE A 305 1.77 0.18 -8.20
C PHE A 305 2.93 0.43 -9.15
N LYS A 306 2.79 1.46 -9.98
CA LYS A 306 3.88 1.96 -10.82
C LYS A 306 4.52 3.13 -10.11
N GLN A 307 5.77 2.98 -9.70
CA GLN A 307 6.54 4.06 -9.11
C GLN A 307 7.64 4.47 -10.08
N THR A 308 7.59 5.73 -10.51
CA THR A 308 8.67 6.34 -11.28
C THR A 308 9.61 7.05 -10.32
N HIS A 309 10.90 6.77 -10.42
CA HIS A 309 11.93 7.56 -9.75
C HIS A 309 12.75 8.30 -10.80
N ASP A 310 12.70 9.63 -10.74
CA ASP A 310 13.57 10.50 -11.53
C ASP A 310 14.86 10.74 -10.75
N LEU A 311 15.98 10.42 -11.38
CA LEU A 311 17.29 10.38 -10.77
C LEU A 311 18.26 11.25 -11.57
N PHE A 312 19.25 11.77 -10.86
CA PHE A 312 20.21 12.69 -11.44
C PHE A 312 21.63 12.20 -11.15
N LEU A 313 22.43 12.12 -12.20
CA LEU A 313 23.87 12.00 -12.10
C LEU A 313 24.46 13.33 -11.65
N ASN A 314 25.58 13.28 -10.94
CA ASN A 314 26.30 14.49 -10.58
C ASN A 314 26.89 15.14 -11.84
N VAL A 315 26.72 16.45 -11.96
CA VAL A 315 27.33 17.22 -13.04
C VAL A 315 28.83 17.30 -12.81
N GLY A 316 29.61 16.96 -13.83
CA GLY A 316 31.06 16.93 -13.72
C GLY A 316 31.74 16.03 -14.73
N MET A 317 33.06 15.92 -14.55
CA MET A 317 33.93 15.13 -15.40
C MET A 317 34.24 13.79 -14.73
N TYR A 318 33.84 12.71 -15.39
CA TYR A 318 34.17 11.35 -14.98
C TYR A 318 35.37 10.88 -15.81
N LYS A 319 36.44 10.47 -15.13
CA LYS A 319 37.74 10.16 -15.75
C LYS A 319 37.79 8.77 -16.35
N THR A 320 36.98 7.85 -15.85
CA THR A 320 36.87 6.47 -16.34
C THR A 320 35.42 6.04 -16.47
N GLU A 321 35.17 5.02 -17.29
CA GLU A 321 33.85 4.39 -17.40
C GLU A 321 33.38 3.81 -16.07
N GLU A 322 34.28 3.21 -15.29
CA GLU A 322 33.97 2.66 -13.97
C GLU A 322 33.49 3.75 -12.98
N GLU A 323 34.08 4.94 -13.05
CA GLU A 323 33.66 6.10 -12.24
C GLU A 323 32.25 6.56 -12.63
N LEU A 324 31.96 6.61 -13.93
CA LEU A 324 30.62 6.95 -14.44
C LEU A 324 29.58 5.88 -14.06
N PHE A 325 29.90 4.60 -14.19
CA PHE A 325 28.98 3.51 -13.88
C PHE A 325 28.60 3.45 -12.41
N LYS A 326 29.53 3.77 -11.50
CA LYS A 326 29.27 3.88 -10.05
C LYS A 326 28.34 5.04 -9.68
N ALA A 327 28.08 5.99 -10.60
CA ALA A 327 27.18 7.10 -10.34
C ALA A 327 25.69 6.71 -10.42
N PHE A 328 25.36 5.54 -10.98
CA PHE A 328 23.99 5.04 -11.07
C PHE A 328 23.57 4.34 -9.77
N GLN A 329 22.43 4.72 -9.20
CA GLN A 329 22.00 4.27 -7.87
C GLN A 329 21.20 2.96 -7.85
N PHE A 330 20.52 2.62 -8.96
CA PHE A 330 19.55 1.50 -9.00
C PHE A 330 19.86 0.44 -10.05
N ILE A 331 20.89 0.67 -10.86
CA ILE A 331 21.33 -0.26 -11.89
C ILE A 331 22.84 -0.40 -11.80
N THR A 332 23.34 -1.58 -12.08
CA THR A 332 24.77 -1.82 -12.23
C THR A 332 25.08 -1.87 -13.72
N LEU A 333 26.05 -1.06 -14.15
CA LEU A 333 26.53 -1.05 -15.52
C LEU A 333 27.89 -1.75 -15.61
N LYS A 334 28.07 -2.60 -16.61
CA LYS A 334 29.33 -3.32 -16.83
C LYS A 334 29.73 -3.30 -18.30
N GLN A 335 30.96 -2.89 -18.57
CA GLN A 335 31.52 -2.93 -19.93
C GLN A 335 31.78 -4.38 -20.35
N LEU A 336 31.34 -4.74 -21.55
CA LEU A 336 31.57 -6.03 -22.18
C LEU A 336 32.77 -5.97 -23.15
N PRO A 337 33.44 -7.10 -23.43
CA PRO A 337 34.62 -7.15 -24.31
C PRO A 337 34.37 -6.64 -25.73
N ASN A 338 33.12 -6.62 -26.18
CA ASN A 338 32.69 -6.14 -27.49
C ASN A 338 32.30 -4.65 -27.49
N SER A 339 32.77 -3.87 -26.51
CA SER A 339 32.43 -2.44 -26.34
C SER A 339 30.94 -2.14 -26.12
N HIS A 340 30.13 -3.15 -25.78
CA HIS A 340 28.75 -2.95 -25.33
C HIS A 340 28.70 -2.80 -23.81
N ILE A 341 27.59 -2.27 -23.27
CA ILE A 341 27.36 -2.13 -21.84
C ILE A 341 26.22 -3.07 -21.43
N ALA A 342 26.46 -3.93 -20.44
CA ALA A 342 25.43 -4.71 -19.78
C ALA A 342 24.78 -3.88 -18.68
N ILE A 343 23.45 -3.92 -18.61
CA ILE A 343 22.65 -3.29 -17.56
C ILE A 343 22.10 -4.40 -16.68
N GLU A 344 22.52 -4.43 -15.42
CA GLU A 344 21.98 -5.32 -14.41
C GLU A 344 21.03 -4.53 -13.52
N VAL A 345 19.75 -4.87 -13.57
CA VAL A 345 18.73 -4.33 -12.65
C VAL A 345 18.63 -5.33 -11.49
N PRO A 346 19.01 -4.95 -10.25
CA PRO A 346 18.89 -5.84 -9.11
C PRO A 346 17.42 -6.22 -8.92
N HIS A 347 17.16 -7.50 -8.67
CA HIS A 347 15.86 -7.93 -8.19
C HIS A 347 15.65 -7.29 -6.81
N HIS A 348 14.65 -6.42 -6.68
CA HIS A 348 14.18 -5.99 -5.37
C HIS A 348 13.70 -7.24 -4.63
N VAL A 349 14.49 -7.71 -3.68
CA VAL A 349 14.05 -8.65 -2.64
C VAL A 349 13.57 -7.75 -1.50
N GLU A 350 12.31 -7.92 -1.10
CA GLU A 350 11.67 -7.20 0.00
C GLU A 350 12.48 -7.20 1.31
#